data_AF-A0A6G3DBX9-F1
#
_entry.id   AF-A0A6G3DBX9-F1
#
_cell.length_a   1.000
_cell.length_b   1.000
_cell.length_c   1.000
_cell.angle_alpha   90.00
_cell.angle_beta   90.00
_cell.angle_gamma   90.00
#
_symmetry.space_group_name_H-M   'P 1'
#
loop_
_entity.id
_entity.type
_entity.pdbx_description
1 polymer ?
#
loop_
_entity_poly.entity_id
_entity_poly.type
_entity_poly.pdbx_seq_one_letter_code
_entity_poly.pdbx_strand_id
1 'polypeptide(L)'
;MALRDTSIPEPSGPVAPAPGACATAPPLDPHDRGRLLAGAHHDPHALLGAHPVPGGIAFRALRPFAREVSVVVDGERHALGSEGDGLFSGVLPLAGIPAYTLAVAYEQGEPQETHDPYRFLPALGELDLHLITEGRHEQLWRALGAEPMTHEGVTGTRFTVWAPNARGVRVATDFTHWDGTAFPMRSLGSSGVWELFLPGVGEGTRYKFEIHSRYGHRFLKADPMARAAEEPPNTASVVTASRYEWGDAQWMRTRADTPVHEAPFSVYEVHLPSWRPGLTYRELAEELPAYVKDLGFT
;
A
#
# COMPACT_ATOMS: atom_id res chain seq x y z
N MET A 1 -36.91 13.51 4.78
CA MET A 1 -35.50 13.31 4.39
C MET A 1 -34.65 13.84 5.55
N ALA A 2 -34.39 12.97 6.53
CA ALA A 2 -33.78 13.36 7.80
C ALA A 2 -32.27 13.57 7.59
N LEU A 3 -31.78 14.74 7.97
CA LEU A 3 -30.35 15.05 8.09
C LEU A 3 -29.74 14.02 9.05
N ARG A 4 -28.87 13.14 8.54
CA ARG A 4 -28.05 12.27 9.38
C ARG A 4 -27.03 13.16 10.06
N ASP A 5 -26.97 13.04 11.39
CA ASP A 5 -26.01 13.70 12.24
C ASP A 5 -24.59 13.36 11.75
N THR A 6 -23.80 14.38 11.42
CA THR A 6 -22.41 14.26 10.95
C THR A 6 -21.41 14.52 12.08
N SER A 7 -21.82 14.37 13.33
CA SER A 7 -20.93 14.47 14.48
C SER A 7 -19.80 13.43 14.36
N ILE A 8 -18.55 13.91 14.43
CA ILE A 8 -17.35 13.07 14.57
C ILE A 8 -17.54 12.20 15.82
N PRO A 9 -17.34 10.86 15.74
CA PRO A 9 -17.42 10.02 16.93
C PRO A 9 -16.41 10.51 17.97
N GLU A 10 -16.84 10.62 19.23
CA GLU A 10 -15.96 11.06 20.31
C GLU A 10 -14.71 10.17 20.36
N PRO A 11 -13.50 10.75 20.50
CA PRO A 11 -12.31 9.96 20.72
C PRO A 11 -12.50 9.17 22.01
N SER A 12 -12.42 7.84 21.91
CA SER A 12 -12.47 6.94 23.05
C SER A 12 -11.43 7.39 24.08
N GLY A 13 -11.89 7.99 25.18
CA GLY A 13 -11.06 8.27 26.34
C GLY A 13 -10.46 6.97 26.89
N PRO A 14 -9.48 7.06 27.81
CA PRO A 14 -8.80 5.88 28.34
C PRO A 14 -9.82 4.93 28.99
N VAL A 15 -10.05 3.77 28.36
CA VAL A 15 -10.84 2.68 28.92
C VAL A 15 -9.97 1.94 29.95
N ALA A 16 -10.57 1.54 31.07
CA ALA A 16 -9.89 0.76 32.10
C ALA A 16 -9.25 -0.52 31.53
N PRO A 17 -8.08 -0.96 32.03
CA PRO A 17 -7.38 -2.10 31.47
C PRO A 17 -8.21 -3.38 31.56
N ALA A 18 -8.38 -4.05 30.41
CA ALA A 18 -9.00 -5.36 30.32
C ALA A 18 -8.15 -6.42 31.06
N PRO A 19 -8.74 -7.52 31.56
CA PRO A 19 -7.96 -8.65 32.09
C PRO A 19 -7.00 -9.19 31.02
N GLY A 20 -5.72 -9.37 31.38
CA GLY A 20 -4.64 -9.71 30.42
C GLY A 20 -3.90 -8.52 29.82
N ALA A 21 -4.03 -7.32 30.40
CA ALA A 21 -3.34 -6.12 29.96
C ALA A 21 -1.81 -6.24 30.05
N CYS A 22 -1.14 -5.79 28.99
CA CYS A 22 0.31 -5.63 28.97
C CYS A 22 0.79 -4.61 30.01
N ALA A 23 2.06 -4.71 30.41
CA ALA A 23 2.69 -3.62 31.13
C ALA A 23 2.78 -2.37 30.24
N THR A 24 2.82 -1.18 30.84
CA THR A 24 2.89 0.08 30.09
C THR A 24 4.22 0.19 29.33
N ALA A 25 4.16 0.49 28.04
CA ALA A 25 5.37 0.73 27.25
C ALA A 25 5.97 2.12 27.56
N PRO A 26 7.30 2.29 27.41
CA PRO A 26 7.90 3.61 27.42
C PRO A 26 7.22 4.49 26.37
N PRO A 27 6.82 5.73 26.72
CA PRO A 27 6.17 6.64 25.78
C PRO A 27 7.12 6.94 24.62
N LEU A 28 6.56 7.16 23.44
CA LEU A 28 7.32 7.66 22.32
C LEU A 28 7.87 9.06 22.63
N ASP A 29 9.02 9.40 22.03
CA ASP A 29 9.50 10.78 22.03
C ASP A 29 8.39 11.72 21.49
N PRO A 30 8.07 12.83 22.17
CA PRO A 30 6.98 13.71 21.76
C PRO A 30 7.11 14.26 20.34
N HIS A 31 8.34 14.51 19.87
CA HIS A 31 8.57 14.97 18.51
C HIS A 31 8.28 13.86 17.50
N ASP A 32 8.77 12.64 17.75
CA ASP A 32 8.52 11.48 16.90
C ASP A 32 7.04 11.13 16.84
N ARG A 33 6.36 11.10 17.99
CA ARG A 33 4.90 10.92 18.07
C ARG A 33 4.17 11.99 17.24
N GLY A 34 4.52 13.26 17.42
CA GLY A 34 3.92 14.36 16.67
C GLY A 34 4.10 14.21 15.16
N ARG A 35 5.31 13.84 14.70
CA ARG A 35 5.57 13.59 13.27
C ARG A 35 4.77 12.39 12.75
N LEU A 36 4.67 11.31 13.52
CA LEU A 36 3.93 10.10 13.12
C LEU A 36 2.45 10.43 12.90
N LEU A 37 1.81 11.07 13.88
CA LEU A 37 0.39 11.45 13.82
C LEU A 37 0.12 12.48 12.72
N ALA A 38 1.04 13.41 12.48
CA ALA A 38 0.93 14.39 11.39
C ALA A 38 1.22 13.81 10.00
N GLY A 39 1.72 12.57 9.91
CA GLY A 39 2.09 11.93 8.64
C GLY A 39 3.38 12.47 8.04
N ALA A 40 4.29 12.94 8.89
CA ALA A 40 5.59 13.52 8.54
C ALA A 40 6.77 12.71 9.12
N HIS A 41 6.54 11.48 9.57
CA HIS A 41 7.60 10.60 10.06
C HIS A 41 8.20 9.80 8.90
N HIS A 42 9.52 9.83 8.77
CA HIS A 42 10.23 9.15 7.68
C HIS A 42 10.43 7.66 7.93
N ASP A 43 10.48 7.22 9.19
CA ASP A 43 10.64 5.81 9.54
C ASP A 43 9.62 5.34 10.59
N PRO A 44 8.36 5.08 10.19
CA PRO A 44 7.35 4.55 11.11
C PRO A 44 7.69 3.18 11.68
N HIS A 45 8.53 2.38 11.00
CA HIS A 45 8.91 1.03 11.47
C HIS A 45 9.84 1.08 12.69
N ALA A 46 10.55 2.19 12.92
CA ALA A 46 11.31 2.41 14.14
C ALA A 46 10.41 2.65 15.38
N LEU A 47 9.15 3.02 15.18
CA LEU A 47 8.21 3.35 16.27
C LEU A 47 7.13 2.29 16.46
N LEU A 48 6.57 1.81 15.35
CA LEU A 48 5.47 0.84 15.29
C LEU A 48 6.01 -0.59 15.15
N GLY A 49 5.17 -1.58 15.47
CA GLY A 49 5.56 -2.97 15.50
C GLY A 49 6.16 -3.39 16.85
N ALA A 50 6.99 -4.43 16.82
CA ALA A 50 7.58 -5.05 18.00
C ALA A 50 9.05 -4.64 18.16
N HIS A 51 9.41 -4.12 19.33
CA HIS A 51 10.73 -3.57 19.62
C HIS A 51 11.26 -4.07 20.97
N PRO A 52 12.52 -4.50 21.08
CA PRO A 52 13.12 -4.84 22.36
C PRO A 52 13.24 -3.61 23.27
N VAL A 53 12.84 -3.74 24.53
CA VAL A 53 12.94 -2.69 25.56
C VAL A 53 13.40 -3.30 26.89
N PRO A 54 13.89 -2.50 27.85
CA PRO A 54 14.08 -3.00 29.21
C PRO A 54 12.78 -3.62 29.75
N GLY A 55 12.84 -4.89 30.14
CA GLY A 55 11.68 -5.63 30.65
C GLY A 55 10.92 -6.49 29.64
N GLY A 56 11.29 -6.48 28.35
CA GLY A 56 10.73 -7.41 27.36
C GLY A 56 10.60 -6.83 25.95
N ILE A 57 9.48 -7.11 25.29
CA ILE A 57 9.16 -6.63 23.94
C ILE A 57 7.99 -5.66 24.00
N ALA A 58 8.21 -4.43 23.52
CA ALA A 58 7.17 -3.43 23.35
C ALA A 58 6.48 -3.63 21.99
N PHE A 59 5.16 -3.72 22.01
CA PHE A 59 4.31 -3.72 20.82
C PHE A 59 3.65 -2.36 20.71
N ARG A 60 3.70 -1.73 19.53
CA ARG A 60 3.01 -0.46 19.25
C ARG A 60 2.26 -0.51 17.94
N ALA A 61 1.00 -0.11 17.98
CA ALA A 61 0.12 -0.10 16.81
C ALA A 61 -0.58 1.25 16.66
N LEU A 62 -0.60 1.78 15.44
CA LEU A 62 -1.41 2.94 15.06
C LEU A 62 -2.68 2.44 14.35
N ARG A 63 -3.81 2.51 15.05
CA ARG A 63 -5.14 2.11 14.58
C ARG A 63 -6.14 3.22 14.92
N PRO A 64 -6.25 4.26 14.07
CA PRO A 64 -7.21 5.34 14.24
C PRO A 64 -8.62 4.79 14.40
N PHE A 65 -9.41 5.34 15.33
CA PHE A 65 -10.80 4.93 15.62
C PHE A 65 -10.98 3.50 16.17
N ALA A 66 -9.90 2.74 16.40
CA ALA A 66 -10.03 1.45 17.09
C ALA A 66 -10.47 1.67 18.53
N ARG A 67 -11.36 0.81 19.00
CA ARG A 67 -11.81 0.77 20.40
C ARG A 67 -10.78 0.03 21.26
N GLU A 68 -10.32 -1.11 20.76
CA GLU A 68 -9.37 -1.99 21.42
C GLU A 68 -8.39 -2.56 20.42
N VAL A 69 -7.15 -2.71 20.86
CA VAL A 69 -6.09 -3.43 20.14
C VAL A 69 -5.43 -4.38 21.12
N SER A 70 -5.30 -5.64 20.73
CA SER A 70 -4.53 -6.64 21.44
C SER A 70 -3.45 -7.21 20.53
N VAL A 71 -2.31 -7.56 21.10
CA VAL A 71 -1.34 -8.42 20.44
C VAL A 71 -1.73 -9.88 20.70
N VAL A 72 -1.64 -10.73 19.68
CA VAL A 72 -1.88 -12.18 19.80
C VAL A 72 -0.54 -12.90 19.68
N VAL A 73 -0.14 -13.59 20.75
CA VAL A 73 1.09 -14.40 20.79
C VAL A 73 0.71 -15.81 21.24
N ASP A 74 1.13 -16.83 20.50
CA ASP A 74 0.81 -18.24 20.78
C ASP A 74 -0.70 -18.52 20.97
N GLY A 75 -1.56 -17.73 20.31
CA GLY A 75 -3.01 -17.82 20.39
C GLY A 75 -3.64 -17.07 21.58
N GLU A 76 -2.83 -16.47 22.46
CA GLU A 76 -3.29 -15.68 23.60
C GLU A 76 -3.36 -14.19 23.24
N ARG A 77 -4.48 -13.54 23.61
CA ARG A 77 -4.69 -12.10 23.42
C ARG A 77 -4.19 -11.33 24.63
N HIS A 78 -3.30 -10.38 24.39
CA HIS A 78 -2.82 -9.43 25.40
C HIS A 78 -3.21 -8.01 25.01
N ALA A 79 -4.00 -7.34 25.86
CA ALA A 79 -4.54 -6.02 25.57
C ALA A 79 -3.45 -4.95 25.62
N LEU A 80 -3.38 -4.11 24.58
CA LEU A 80 -2.53 -2.92 24.54
C LEU A 80 -3.28 -1.73 25.15
N GLY A 81 -2.57 -0.90 25.91
CA GLY A 81 -3.11 0.33 26.46
C GLY A 81 -3.24 1.40 25.38
N SER A 82 -4.37 2.12 25.37
CA SER A 82 -4.54 3.30 24.52
C SER A 82 -3.66 4.44 25.03
N GLU A 83 -2.86 5.01 24.13
CA GLU A 83 -2.13 6.26 24.37
C GLU A 83 -2.85 7.48 23.77
N GLY A 84 -4.08 7.32 23.26
CA GLY A 84 -4.82 8.34 22.51
C GLY A 84 -4.42 8.45 21.04
N ASP A 85 -5.20 9.20 20.26
CA ASP A 85 -4.98 9.44 18.81
C ASP A 85 -4.90 8.17 17.95
N GLY A 86 -5.47 7.07 18.43
CA GLY A 86 -5.39 5.75 17.80
C GLY A 86 -4.06 5.02 18.00
N LEU A 87 -3.17 5.52 18.87
CA LEU A 87 -1.94 4.82 19.23
C LEU A 87 -2.19 3.89 20.42
N PHE A 88 -1.74 2.65 20.30
CA PHE A 88 -1.84 1.62 21.34
C PHE A 88 -0.47 1.02 21.61
N SER A 89 -0.15 0.75 22.86
CA SER A 89 1.12 0.14 23.24
C SER A 89 1.05 -0.78 24.46
N GLY A 90 2.02 -1.66 24.57
CA GLY A 90 2.17 -2.55 25.72
C GLY A 90 3.46 -3.33 25.66
N VAL A 91 3.94 -3.78 26.81
CA VAL A 91 5.14 -4.62 26.94
C VAL A 91 4.75 -6.00 27.44
N LEU A 92 5.27 -7.02 26.75
CA LEU A 92 5.23 -8.40 27.21
C LEU A 92 6.64 -8.84 27.66
N PRO A 93 6.76 -9.59 28.77
CA PRO A 93 8.04 -10.05 29.31
C PRO A 93 8.63 -11.22 28.49
N LEU A 94 8.91 -10.97 27.21
CA LEU A 94 9.45 -11.94 26.27
C LEU A 94 10.95 -11.71 26.05
N ALA A 95 11.70 -12.80 25.83
CA ALA A 95 13.14 -12.74 25.60
C ALA A 95 13.53 -12.29 24.17
N GLY A 96 12.60 -12.36 23.22
CA GLY A 96 12.79 -11.99 21.83
C GLY A 96 11.46 -11.72 21.15
N ILE A 97 11.50 -11.10 19.97
CA ILE A 97 10.29 -10.79 19.20
C ILE A 97 9.65 -12.10 18.72
N PRO A 98 8.42 -12.42 19.14
CA PRO A 98 7.73 -13.64 18.72
C PRO A 98 7.11 -13.47 17.33
N ALA A 99 6.59 -14.56 16.76
CA ALA A 99 5.55 -14.44 15.74
C ALA A 99 4.26 -13.92 16.40
N TYR A 100 3.61 -12.92 15.81
CA TYR A 100 2.40 -12.34 16.36
C TYR A 100 1.45 -11.79 15.27
N THR A 101 0.21 -11.60 15.67
CA THR A 101 -0.82 -10.85 14.95
C THR A 101 -1.42 -9.80 15.89
N LEU A 102 -2.25 -8.91 15.33
CA LEU A 102 -3.02 -7.93 16.09
C LEU A 102 -4.49 -8.32 16.01
N ALA A 103 -5.18 -8.33 17.13
CA ALA A 103 -6.64 -8.35 17.17
C ALA A 103 -7.15 -6.92 17.37
N VAL A 104 -7.83 -6.37 16.37
CA VAL A 104 -8.29 -4.97 16.35
C VAL A 104 -9.82 -4.95 16.34
N ALA A 105 -10.42 -4.24 17.30
CA ALA A 105 -11.86 -4.05 17.37
C ALA A 105 -12.23 -2.61 17.00
N TYR A 106 -13.13 -2.48 16.02
CA TYR A 106 -13.77 -1.22 15.62
C TYR A 106 -15.28 -1.33 15.89
N GLU A 107 -15.93 -0.22 16.29
CA GLU A 107 -17.37 -0.12 16.63
C GLU A 107 -17.96 -1.39 17.31
N GLN A 108 -19.23 -1.73 17.09
CA GLN A 108 -19.92 -2.90 17.67
C GLN A 108 -19.47 -4.24 17.04
N GLY A 109 -18.27 -4.29 16.46
CA GLY A 109 -17.72 -5.47 15.80
C GLY A 109 -16.86 -6.33 16.73
N GLU A 110 -16.79 -7.62 16.39
CA GLU A 110 -15.82 -8.54 16.99
C GLU A 110 -14.39 -8.14 16.59
N PRO A 111 -13.39 -8.34 17.47
CA PRO A 111 -11.99 -8.11 17.14
C PRO A 111 -11.56 -8.93 15.92
N GLN A 112 -11.07 -8.25 14.89
CA GLN A 112 -10.53 -8.87 13.69
C GLN A 112 -9.03 -9.10 13.86
N GLU A 113 -8.60 -10.35 13.65
CA GLU A 113 -7.18 -10.69 13.67
C GLU A 113 -6.53 -10.36 12.33
N THR A 114 -5.40 -9.66 12.37
CA THR A 114 -4.67 -9.21 11.20
C THR A 114 -3.16 -9.19 11.45
N HIS A 115 -2.36 -9.33 10.40
CA HIS A 115 -0.92 -9.15 10.53
C HIS A 115 -0.58 -7.67 10.71
N ASP A 116 0.45 -7.39 11.51
CA ASP A 116 0.98 -6.03 11.64
C ASP A 116 1.81 -5.65 10.40
N PRO A 117 1.46 -4.61 9.63
CA PRO A 117 2.30 -4.13 8.53
C PRO A 117 3.74 -3.78 8.97
N TYR A 118 3.92 -3.34 10.22
CA TYR A 118 5.19 -2.79 10.70
C TYR A 118 6.17 -3.85 11.21
N ARG A 119 5.81 -5.15 11.17
CA ARG A 119 6.76 -6.23 11.48
C ARG A 119 7.65 -6.62 10.31
N PHE A 120 7.28 -6.25 9.09
CA PHE A 120 7.91 -6.76 7.87
C PHE A 120 9.15 -5.97 7.49
N LEU A 121 10.21 -6.69 7.09
CA LEU A 121 11.42 -6.07 6.56
C LEU A 121 11.18 -5.43 5.18
N PRO A 122 12.05 -4.51 4.72
CA PRO A 122 11.98 -3.96 3.37
C PRO A 122 11.83 -5.05 2.31
N ALA A 123 10.77 -4.96 1.50
CA ALA A 123 10.52 -5.88 0.40
C ALA A 123 11.17 -5.44 -0.93
N LEU A 124 12.02 -4.40 -0.89
CA LEU A 124 12.80 -3.90 -2.02
C LEU A 124 14.29 -3.98 -1.68
N GLY A 125 15.09 -4.54 -2.60
CA GLY A 125 16.51 -4.82 -2.36
C GLY A 125 17.42 -3.62 -2.60
N GLU A 126 18.65 -3.68 -2.08
CA GLU A 126 19.65 -2.64 -2.25
C GLU A 126 20.04 -2.42 -3.72
N LEU A 127 20.08 -3.49 -4.52
CA LEU A 127 20.39 -3.39 -5.95
C LEU A 127 19.32 -2.59 -6.70
N ASP A 128 18.04 -2.82 -6.40
CA ASP A 128 16.95 -2.06 -7.01
C ASP A 128 17.08 -0.57 -6.65
N LEU A 129 17.28 -0.26 -5.36
CA LEU A 129 17.48 1.11 -4.88
C LEU A 129 18.69 1.80 -5.54
N HIS A 130 19.78 1.07 -5.72
CA HIS A 130 20.97 1.56 -6.40
C HIS A 130 20.68 1.90 -7.88
N LEU A 131 20.07 0.96 -8.62
CA LEU A 131 19.72 1.17 -10.04
C LEU A 131 18.68 2.28 -10.23
N ILE A 132 17.74 2.45 -9.30
CA ILE A 132 16.78 3.56 -9.28
C ILE A 132 17.54 4.88 -9.15
N THR A 133 18.48 4.95 -8.20
CA THR A 133 19.27 6.16 -7.94
C THR A 133 20.16 6.54 -9.13
N GLU A 134 20.72 5.55 -9.83
CA GLU A 134 21.50 5.78 -11.06
C GLU A 134 20.64 6.09 -12.30
N GLY A 135 19.31 5.93 -12.22
CA GLY A 135 18.43 6.06 -13.38
C GLY A 135 18.60 4.94 -14.41
N ARG A 136 19.09 3.77 -13.98
CA ARG A 136 19.45 2.62 -14.83
C ARG A 136 18.59 1.39 -14.61
N HIS A 137 17.53 1.50 -13.82
CA HIS A 137 16.64 0.39 -13.54
C HIS A 137 15.72 0.09 -14.74
N GLU A 138 16.13 -0.79 -15.64
CA GLU A 138 15.40 -1.10 -16.88
C GLU A 138 14.01 -1.73 -16.66
N GLN A 139 13.76 -2.30 -15.48
CA GLN A 139 12.47 -2.91 -15.12
C GLN A 139 11.78 -2.17 -13.94
N LEU A 140 11.83 -0.84 -13.95
CA LEU A 140 11.40 0.01 -12.83
C LEU A 140 9.98 -0.30 -12.34
N TRP A 141 9.08 -0.70 -13.24
CA TRP A 141 7.69 -1.08 -12.94
C TRP A 141 7.54 -2.36 -12.08
N ARG A 142 8.60 -3.14 -11.90
CA ARG A 142 8.64 -4.27 -10.95
C ARG A 142 9.08 -3.82 -9.56
N ALA A 143 9.83 -2.72 -9.46
CA ALA A 143 10.35 -2.18 -8.23
C ALA A 143 9.41 -1.16 -7.58
N LEU A 144 8.81 -0.27 -8.40
CA LEU A 144 7.89 0.79 -7.98
C LEU A 144 6.43 0.43 -8.26
N GLY A 145 5.54 1.10 -7.52
CA GLY A 145 4.09 0.95 -7.57
C GLY A 145 3.53 -0.06 -6.57
N ALA A 146 2.34 -0.57 -6.83
CA ALA A 146 1.69 -1.62 -6.05
C ALA A 146 1.93 -3.02 -6.65
N GLU A 147 2.66 -3.87 -5.93
CA GLU A 147 2.98 -5.26 -6.31
C GLU A 147 2.31 -6.26 -5.35
N PRO A 148 1.26 -6.98 -5.78
CA PRO A 148 0.76 -8.14 -5.05
C PRO A 148 1.84 -9.21 -4.93
N MET A 149 2.16 -9.63 -3.72
CA MET A 149 3.22 -10.61 -3.47
C MET A 149 2.99 -11.40 -2.17
N THR A 150 3.76 -12.46 -2.00
CA THR A 150 3.95 -13.13 -0.70
C THR A 150 5.28 -12.67 -0.11
N HIS A 151 5.22 -12.00 1.04
CA HIS A 151 6.38 -11.51 1.77
C HIS A 151 6.45 -12.15 3.14
N GLU A 152 7.59 -12.76 3.48
CA GLU A 152 7.79 -13.51 4.74
C GLU A 152 6.63 -14.49 5.06
N GLY A 153 6.15 -15.22 4.03
CA GLY A 153 5.07 -16.20 4.15
C GLY A 153 3.65 -15.63 4.21
N VAL A 154 3.48 -14.31 4.11
CA VAL A 154 2.17 -13.65 4.17
C VAL A 154 1.83 -13.00 2.82
N THR A 155 0.62 -13.23 2.33
CA THR A 155 0.12 -12.58 1.11
C THR A 155 -0.35 -11.17 1.41
N GLY A 156 0.02 -10.24 0.54
CA GLY A 156 -0.37 -8.84 0.63
C GLY A 156 0.10 -8.07 -0.59
N THR A 157 0.21 -6.75 -0.45
CA THR A 157 0.70 -5.87 -1.52
C THR A 157 1.81 -4.98 -1.00
N ARG A 158 2.94 -4.96 -1.71
CA ARG A 158 4.01 -3.98 -1.49
C ARG A 158 3.66 -2.70 -2.23
N PHE A 159 3.64 -1.60 -1.50
CA PHE A 159 3.48 -0.25 -2.05
C PHE A 159 4.82 0.46 -2.04
N THR A 160 5.20 1.04 -3.18
CA THR A 160 6.47 1.73 -3.35
C THR A 160 6.31 2.96 -4.22
N VAL A 161 6.82 4.11 -3.78
CA VAL A 161 6.74 5.36 -4.55
C VAL A 161 7.99 6.21 -4.37
N TRP A 162 8.46 6.80 -5.46
CA TRP A 162 9.57 7.76 -5.42
C TRP A 162 9.04 9.16 -5.09
N ALA A 163 9.38 9.65 -3.89
CA ALA A 163 8.97 10.96 -3.39
C ALA A 163 10.08 11.57 -2.50
N PRO A 164 11.25 11.90 -3.07
CA PRO A 164 12.47 12.24 -2.31
C PRO A 164 12.33 13.47 -1.41
N ASN A 165 11.42 14.38 -1.75
CA ASN A 165 11.20 15.64 -1.03
C ASN A 165 9.96 15.61 -0.12
N ALA A 166 9.29 14.46 0.00
CA ALA A 166 8.20 14.31 0.96
C ALA A 166 8.74 14.26 2.39
N ARG A 167 7.99 14.81 3.34
CA ARG A 167 8.25 14.61 4.77
C ARG A 167 7.70 13.28 5.25
N GLY A 168 6.65 12.79 4.62
CA GLY A 168 6.01 11.54 4.91
C GLY A 168 5.11 11.12 3.76
N VAL A 169 4.95 9.81 3.60
CA VAL A 169 4.01 9.21 2.65
C VAL A 169 3.19 8.18 3.40
N ARG A 170 1.89 8.10 3.08
CA ARG A 170 0.95 7.12 3.61
C ARG A 170 0.20 6.47 2.45
N VAL A 171 -0.29 5.26 2.68
CA VAL A 171 -1.22 4.58 1.76
C VAL A 171 -2.64 4.87 2.22
N ALA A 172 -3.43 5.55 1.40
CA ALA A 172 -4.85 5.77 1.61
C ALA A 172 -5.63 4.84 0.68
N THR A 173 -6.62 4.13 1.21
CA THR A 173 -7.42 3.14 0.47
C THR A 173 -8.91 3.48 0.55
N ASP A 174 -9.72 2.84 -0.28
CA ASP A 174 -11.18 2.94 -0.21
C ASP A 174 -11.74 2.44 1.14
N PHE A 175 -11.24 1.31 1.65
CA PHE A 175 -11.67 0.74 2.93
C PHE A 175 -11.19 1.54 4.16
N THR A 176 -10.25 2.46 3.99
CA THR A 176 -9.88 3.47 5.01
C THR A 176 -10.57 4.80 4.80
N HIS A 177 -11.59 4.85 3.93
CA HIS A 177 -12.30 6.09 3.58
C HIS A 177 -11.36 7.21 3.12
N TRP A 178 -10.27 6.83 2.43
CA TRP A 178 -9.22 7.74 1.96
C TRP A 178 -8.41 8.44 3.05
N ASP A 179 -8.44 7.93 4.29
CA ASP A 179 -7.56 8.37 5.39
C ASP A 179 -6.33 7.44 5.48
N GLY A 180 -5.15 7.98 5.17
CA GLY A 180 -3.90 7.23 5.20
C GLY A 180 -3.28 7.06 6.60
N THR A 181 -3.90 7.58 7.66
CA THR A 181 -3.29 7.66 8.99
C THR A 181 -2.86 6.30 9.57
N ALA A 182 -3.58 5.23 9.25
CA ALA A 182 -3.23 3.87 9.70
C ALA A 182 -1.99 3.28 9.00
N PHE A 183 -1.59 3.82 7.84
CA PHE A 183 -0.59 3.21 6.95
C PHE A 183 0.52 4.17 6.51
N PRO A 184 1.25 4.84 7.43
CA PRO A 184 2.48 5.54 7.08
C PRO A 184 3.58 4.60 6.56
N MET A 185 4.26 5.04 5.50
CA MET A 185 5.34 4.33 4.80
C MET A 185 6.71 4.73 5.36
N ARG A 186 7.71 3.86 5.24
CA ARG A 186 9.11 4.19 5.57
C ARG A 186 9.85 4.73 4.33
N SER A 187 10.78 5.65 4.53
CA SER A 187 11.75 6.06 3.52
C SER A 187 12.94 5.08 3.53
N LEU A 188 13.32 4.58 2.36
CA LEU A 188 14.44 3.65 2.18
C LEU A 188 15.75 4.42 1.97
N GLY A 189 16.26 5.00 3.07
CA GLY A 189 17.52 5.75 3.09
C GLY A 189 17.50 6.98 2.18
N SER A 190 18.61 7.22 1.47
CA SER A 190 18.78 8.38 0.58
C SER A 190 18.21 8.20 -0.83
N SER A 191 17.59 7.06 -1.14
CA SER A 191 17.01 6.77 -2.46
C SER A 191 15.81 7.68 -2.80
N GLY A 192 15.14 8.20 -1.76
CA GLY A 192 13.87 8.91 -1.90
C GLY A 192 12.68 8.00 -2.20
N VAL A 193 12.87 6.67 -2.16
CA VAL A 193 11.80 5.68 -2.30
C VAL A 193 11.15 5.46 -0.95
N TRP A 194 9.81 5.52 -0.93
CA TRP A 194 8.99 5.18 0.21
C TRP A 194 8.39 3.80 0.00
N GLU A 195 8.33 2.98 1.05
CA GLU A 195 7.86 1.61 0.98
C GLU A 195 6.99 1.22 2.18
N LEU A 196 5.99 0.37 1.92
CA LEU A 196 5.20 -0.31 2.93
C LEU A 196 4.61 -1.60 2.34
N PHE A 197 4.75 -2.71 3.05
CA PHE A 197 4.01 -3.93 2.77
C PHE A 197 2.72 -3.95 3.59
N LEU A 198 1.57 -4.04 2.92
CA LEU A 198 0.27 -4.20 3.57
C LEU A 198 -0.21 -5.65 3.44
N PRO A 199 -0.18 -6.44 4.52
CA PRO A 199 -0.70 -7.81 4.50
C PRO A 199 -2.22 -7.82 4.27
N GLY A 200 -2.71 -8.85 3.57
CA GLY A 200 -4.13 -9.02 3.27
C GLY A 200 -4.71 -8.08 2.21
N VAL A 201 -3.97 -7.04 1.79
CA VAL A 201 -4.38 -6.17 0.68
C VAL A 201 -4.08 -6.86 -0.65
N GLY A 202 -5.11 -7.02 -1.48
CA GLY A 202 -5.04 -7.76 -2.76
C GLY A 202 -5.55 -6.97 -3.96
N GLU A 203 -5.61 -7.67 -5.11
CA GLU A 203 -6.11 -7.13 -6.37
C GLU A 203 -7.51 -6.52 -6.25
N GLY A 204 -7.75 -5.45 -7.01
CA GLY A 204 -9.01 -4.70 -6.98
C GLY A 204 -9.07 -3.59 -5.93
N THR A 205 -8.16 -3.61 -4.94
CA THR A 205 -8.08 -2.54 -3.93
C THR A 205 -7.76 -1.21 -4.59
N ARG A 206 -8.57 -0.19 -4.31
CA ARG A 206 -8.33 1.18 -4.77
C ARG A 206 -7.48 1.92 -3.75
N TYR A 207 -6.48 2.65 -4.23
CA TYR A 207 -5.56 3.36 -3.36
C TYR A 207 -5.01 4.64 -3.99
N LYS A 208 -4.50 5.51 -3.11
CA LYS A 208 -3.74 6.71 -3.43
C LYS A 208 -2.61 6.85 -2.41
N PHE A 209 -1.55 7.55 -2.78
CA PHE A 209 -0.54 8.00 -1.84
C PHE A 209 -0.99 9.33 -1.21
N GLU A 210 -1.14 9.37 0.10
CA GLU A 210 -1.22 10.62 0.85
C GLU A 210 0.20 11.13 1.09
N ILE A 211 0.54 12.27 0.50
CA ILE A 211 1.89 12.84 0.55
C ILE A 211 1.87 14.06 1.47
N HIS A 212 2.71 14.04 2.50
CA HIS A 212 3.01 15.22 3.30
C HIS A 212 4.19 15.97 2.68
N SER A 213 3.90 17.14 2.10
CA SER A 213 4.88 17.97 1.40
C SER A 213 5.90 18.62 2.34
N ARG A 214 7.13 18.86 1.85
CA ARG A 214 8.09 19.73 2.56
C ARG A 214 7.58 21.13 2.86
N TYR A 215 6.56 21.58 2.12
CA TYR A 215 5.88 22.87 2.31
C TYR A 215 4.66 22.80 3.24
N GLY A 216 4.44 21.66 3.93
CA GLY A 216 3.47 21.52 5.03
C GLY A 216 2.03 21.17 4.65
N HIS A 217 1.69 21.09 3.36
CA HIS A 217 0.37 20.63 2.91
C HIS A 217 0.34 19.12 2.66
N ARG A 218 -0.85 18.52 2.80
CA ARG A 218 -1.14 17.11 2.50
C ARG A 218 -2.09 17.01 1.33
N PHE A 219 -1.89 16.02 0.48
CA PHE A 219 -2.73 15.76 -0.68
C PHE A 219 -2.63 14.30 -1.11
N LEU A 220 -3.68 13.83 -1.80
CA LEU A 220 -3.71 12.50 -2.40
C LEU A 220 -3.18 12.52 -3.82
N LYS A 221 -2.40 11.50 -4.20
CA LYS A 221 -1.94 11.26 -5.57
C LYS A 221 -2.22 9.83 -6.00
N ALA A 222 -2.62 9.68 -7.25
CA ALA A 222 -2.53 8.40 -7.95
C ALA A 222 -1.06 7.93 -7.97
N ASP A 223 -0.87 6.62 -7.98
CA ASP A 223 0.44 6.01 -8.15
C ASP A 223 1.00 6.34 -9.56
N PRO A 224 2.20 6.96 -9.66
CA PRO A 224 2.87 7.16 -10.94
C PRO A 224 3.14 5.87 -11.73
N MET A 225 3.21 4.72 -11.04
CA MET A 225 3.46 3.39 -11.59
C MET A 225 2.21 2.49 -11.54
N ALA A 226 1.02 3.10 -11.49
CA ALA A 226 -0.24 2.37 -11.48
C ALA A 226 -0.39 1.47 -12.70
N ARG A 227 -0.72 0.18 -12.47
CA ARG A 227 -1.00 -0.79 -13.54
C ARG A 227 -2.44 -0.78 -14.01
N ALA A 228 -3.33 -0.26 -13.16
CA ALA A 228 -4.72 0.00 -13.44
C ALA A 228 -5.17 1.24 -12.66
N ALA A 229 -6.20 1.91 -13.17
CA ALA A 229 -6.80 3.09 -12.56
C ALA A 229 -8.32 2.97 -12.62
N GLU A 230 -9.00 3.72 -11.75
CA GLU A 230 -10.45 3.87 -11.86
C GLU A 230 -10.85 4.57 -13.17
N GLU A 231 -12.09 4.33 -13.61
CA GLU A 231 -12.65 5.03 -14.76
C GLU A 231 -12.80 6.54 -14.46
N PRO A 232 -12.37 7.42 -15.38
CA PRO A 232 -12.58 8.86 -15.24
C PRO A 232 -14.05 9.21 -14.98
N PRO A 233 -14.35 10.24 -14.15
CA PRO A 233 -13.42 11.23 -13.58
C PRO A 233 -12.74 10.79 -12.27
N ASN A 234 -12.91 9.54 -11.84
CA ASN A 234 -12.22 9.03 -10.66
C ASN A 234 -10.70 8.93 -10.92
N THR A 235 -9.93 8.91 -9.84
CA THR A 235 -8.47 9.12 -9.92
C THR A 235 -7.67 8.16 -9.04
N ALA A 236 -8.29 7.16 -8.41
CA ALA A 236 -7.50 6.19 -7.65
C ALA A 236 -6.80 5.20 -8.58
N SER A 237 -5.65 4.74 -8.12
CA SER A 237 -4.95 3.59 -8.69
C SER A 237 -5.59 2.31 -8.14
N VAL A 238 -5.52 1.23 -8.92
CA VAL A 238 -6.07 -0.07 -8.53
C VAL A 238 -4.92 -1.08 -8.45
N VAL A 239 -4.86 -1.82 -7.35
CA VAL A 239 -3.92 -2.94 -7.21
C VAL A 239 -4.27 -3.99 -8.26
N THR A 240 -3.32 -4.36 -9.12
CA THR A 240 -3.56 -5.27 -10.25
C THR A 240 -2.32 -6.08 -10.56
N ALA A 241 -2.52 -7.37 -10.83
CA ALA A 241 -1.51 -8.26 -11.40
C ALA A 241 -2.02 -8.85 -12.71
N SER A 242 -1.17 -8.92 -13.73
CA SER A 242 -1.55 -9.56 -14.99
C SER A 242 -1.50 -11.07 -14.84
N ARG A 243 -2.53 -11.74 -15.32
CA ARG A 243 -2.63 -13.21 -15.44
C ARG A 243 -2.86 -13.64 -16.89
N TYR A 244 -2.64 -12.73 -17.84
CA TYR A 244 -2.90 -12.99 -19.24
C TYR A 244 -1.83 -13.92 -19.82
N GLU A 245 -2.27 -15.01 -20.44
CA GLU A 245 -1.42 -15.93 -21.18
C GLU A 245 -1.39 -15.53 -22.65
N TRP A 246 -0.18 -15.27 -23.17
CA TRP A 246 0.01 -14.83 -24.54
C TRP A 246 0.01 -16.01 -25.53
N GLY A 247 -0.69 -15.85 -26.65
CA GLY A 247 -0.78 -16.82 -27.73
C GLY A 247 0.00 -16.46 -29.00
N ASP A 248 0.88 -15.45 -28.95
CA ASP A 248 1.51 -14.80 -30.12
C ASP A 248 2.99 -15.19 -30.33
N ALA A 249 3.42 -16.32 -29.77
CA ALA A 249 4.83 -16.74 -29.79
C ALA A 249 5.43 -16.85 -31.20
N GLN A 250 4.64 -17.26 -32.19
CA GLN A 250 5.09 -17.31 -33.58
C GLN A 250 5.34 -15.89 -34.14
N TRP A 251 4.41 -14.97 -33.92
CA TRP A 251 4.54 -13.58 -34.34
C TRP A 251 5.77 -12.92 -33.72
N MET A 252 5.99 -13.11 -32.42
CA MET A 252 7.15 -12.56 -31.71
C MET A 252 8.49 -13.05 -32.27
N ARG A 253 8.58 -14.33 -32.67
CA ARG A 253 9.78 -14.86 -33.35
C ARG A 253 9.99 -14.20 -34.71
N THR A 254 8.96 -14.19 -35.55
CA THR A 254 9.04 -13.57 -36.88
C THR A 254 9.42 -12.09 -36.79
N ARG A 255 8.87 -11.36 -35.84
CA ARG A 255 9.19 -9.94 -35.61
C ARG A 255 10.65 -9.71 -35.27
N ALA A 256 11.28 -10.60 -34.49
CA ALA A 256 12.69 -10.46 -34.12
C ALA A 256 13.63 -10.59 -35.33
N ASP A 257 13.26 -11.39 -36.32
CA ASP A 257 14.07 -11.65 -37.52
C ASP A 257 13.75 -10.70 -38.68
N THR A 258 12.67 -9.92 -38.60
CA THR A 258 12.21 -9.05 -39.69
C THR A 258 12.83 -7.65 -39.61
N PRO A 259 13.62 -7.21 -40.61
CA PRO A 259 14.07 -5.82 -40.70
C PRO A 259 12.88 -4.91 -41.03
N VAL A 260 12.27 -4.28 -40.03
CA VAL A 260 11.03 -3.49 -40.19
C VAL A 260 11.16 -2.37 -41.23
N HIS A 261 12.35 -1.80 -41.40
CA HIS A 261 12.63 -0.74 -42.37
C HIS A 261 12.70 -1.21 -43.83
N GLU A 262 12.76 -2.52 -44.06
CA GLU A 262 12.76 -3.16 -45.39
C GLU A 262 11.44 -3.88 -45.70
N ALA A 263 10.60 -4.08 -44.70
CA ALA A 263 9.31 -4.77 -44.82
C ALA A 263 8.18 -3.82 -45.28
N PRO A 264 7.12 -4.34 -45.94
CA PRO A 264 5.92 -3.55 -46.22
C PRO A 264 5.31 -3.00 -44.93
N PHE A 265 5.18 -1.67 -44.85
CA PHE A 265 4.72 -0.98 -43.65
C PHE A 265 3.63 0.05 -44.00
N SER A 266 2.38 -0.30 -43.70
CA SER A 266 1.21 0.56 -43.92
C SER A 266 0.37 0.58 -42.65
N VAL A 267 0.28 1.75 -42.00
CA VAL A 267 -0.34 1.90 -40.68
C VAL A 267 -1.76 2.44 -40.79
N TYR A 268 -2.70 1.77 -40.13
CA TYR A 268 -4.05 2.29 -39.88
C TYR A 268 -4.09 2.97 -38.51
N GLU A 269 -4.07 4.31 -38.48
CA GLU A 269 -4.13 5.07 -37.24
C GLU A 269 -5.54 5.04 -36.63
N VAL A 270 -5.64 4.75 -35.32
CA VAL A 270 -6.92 4.58 -34.62
C VAL A 270 -6.95 5.32 -33.29
N HIS A 271 -7.99 6.13 -33.10
CA HIS A 271 -8.42 6.57 -31.78
C HIS A 271 -9.53 5.62 -31.27
N LEU A 272 -9.17 4.68 -30.38
CA LEU A 272 -10.04 3.57 -29.98
C LEU A 272 -11.45 4.01 -29.53
N PRO A 273 -11.60 5.03 -28.66
CA PRO A 273 -12.93 5.44 -28.17
C PRO A 273 -13.87 5.99 -29.25
N SER A 274 -13.33 6.50 -30.37
CA SER A 274 -14.15 7.11 -31.43
C SER A 274 -14.22 6.27 -32.71
N TRP A 275 -13.48 5.16 -32.81
CA TRP A 275 -13.57 4.27 -33.96
C TRP A 275 -14.94 3.62 -34.06
N ARG A 276 -15.40 3.02 -32.96
CA ARG A 276 -16.78 2.57 -32.72
C ARG A 276 -17.11 2.82 -31.24
N PRO A 277 -17.82 3.92 -30.92
CA PRO A 277 -18.07 4.30 -29.54
C PRO A 277 -18.81 3.23 -28.74
N GLY A 278 -18.40 3.04 -27.49
CA GLY A 278 -19.04 2.12 -26.55
C GLY A 278 -18.42 0.72 -26.49
N LEU A 279 -17.40 0.42 -27.30
CA LEU A 279 -16.74 -0.88 -27.27
C LEU A 279 -15.63 -0.97 -26.21
N THR A 280 -15.59 -2.09 -25.51
CA THR A 280 -14.49 -2.53 -24.65
C THR A 280 -13.31 -3.05 -25.49
N TYR A 281 -12.14 -3.21 -24.87
CA TYR A 281 -10.99 -3.86 -25.52
C TYR A 281 -11.28 -5.29 -26.01
N ARG A 282 -12.21 -6.02 -25.37
CA ARG A 282 -12.58 -7.39 -25.77
C ARG A 282 -13.43 -7.39 -27.04
N GLU A 283 -14.41 -6.49 -27.12
CA GLU A 283 -15.23 -6.34 -28.33
C GLU A 283 -14.40 -5.77 -29.49
N LEU A 284 -13.51 -4.81 -29.22
CA LEU A 284 -12.57 -4.31 -30.22
C LEU A 284 -11.67 -5.43 -30.77
N ALA A 285 -11.25 -6.39 -29.95
CA ALA A 285 -10.41 -7.51 -30.39
C ALA A 285 -11.14 -8.47 -31.35
N GLU A 286 -12.46 -8.50 -31.35
CA GLU A 286 -13.26 -9.30 -32.29
C GLU A 286 -13.44 -8.59 -33.64
N GLU A 287 -13.64 -7.27 -33.62
CA GLU A 287 -14.00 -6.52 -34.82
C GLU A 287 -12.81 -5.86 -35.54
N LEU A 288 -11.92 -5.22 -34.78
CA LEU A 288 -10.88 -4.34 -35.34
C LEU A 288 -9.82 -5.12 -36.13
N PRO A 289 -9.26 -6.25 -35.66
CA PRO A 289 -8.23 -6.97 -36.41
C PRO A 289 -8.74 -7.49 -37.76
N ALA A 290 -9.98 -7.96 -37.83
CA ALA A 290 -10.60 -8.41 -39.09
C ALA A 290 -10.77 -7.23 -40.06
N TYR A 291 -11.30 -6.10 -39.57
CA TYR A 291 -11.48 -4.89 -40.37
C TYR A 291 -10.17 -4.36 -40.96
N VAL A 292 -9.11 -4.28 -40.15
CA VAL A 292 -7.79 -3.81 -40.59
C VAL A 292 -7.16 -4.78 -41.61
N LYS A 293 -7.33 -6.09 -41.39
CA LYS A 293 -6.84 -7.13 -42.30
C LYS A 293 -7.53 -7.08 -43.66
N ASP A 294 -8.84 -6.89 -43.70
CA ASP A 294 -9.61 -6.79 -44.95
C ASP A 294 -9.19 -5.59 -45.81
N LEU A 295 -8.74 -4.51 -45.17
CA LEU A 295 -8.21 -3.32 -45.84
C LEU A 295 -6.73 -3.47 -46.26
N GLY A 296 -6.04 -4.53 -45.84
CA GLY A 296 -4.67 -4.83 -46.25
C GLY A 296 -3.57 -3.99 -45.60
N PHE A 297 -3.84 -3.39 -44.43
CA PHE A 297 -2.80 -2.76 -43.61
C PHE A 297 -1.89 -3.81 -42.94
N THR A 298 -0.70 -3.40 -42.49
CA THR A 298 0.32 -4.29 -41.91
C THR A 298 0.69 -3.96 -40.47
#